data_AF-A0A7W1B606-F1
#
_entry.id   AF-A0A7W1B606-F1
#
_cell.length_a   1.000
_cell.length_b   1.000
_cell.length_c   1.000
_cell.angle_alpha   90.00
_cell.angle_beta   90.00
_cell.angle_gamma   90.00
#
_symmetry.space_group_name_H-M   'P 1'
#
loop_
_entity.id
_entity.type
_entity.pdbx_description
1 polymer ?
#
loop_
_entity_poly.entity_id
_entity_poly.type
_entity_poly.pdbx_seq_one_letter_code
_entity_poly.pdbx_strand_id
1 'polypeptide(L)' 'MADLEQRFADAQARVKPVTGLGNDTMLELYALYKQATAGDASGSRPGMLDLRGRAKFDAWARHKGTT' A
#
# COMPACT_ATOMS: atom_id res chain seq x y z
N MET A 1 -6.62 19.29 -7.07
CA MET A 1 -6.65 18.27 -6.00
C MET A 1 -7.85 17.34 -6.15
N ALA A 2 -9.08 17.86 -6.36
CA ALA A 2 -10.27 17.03 -6.61
C ALA A 2 -10.11 15.98 -7.74
N ASP A 3 -9.45 16.32 -8.86
CA ASP A 3 -9.17 15.35 -9.94
C ASP A 3 -8.28 14.18 -9.48
N LEU A 4 -7.25 14.45 -8.68
CA LEU A 4 -6.33 13.42 -8.20
C LEU A 4 -7.01 12.48 -7.20
N GLU A 5 -7.78 13.03 -6.28
CA GLU A 5 -8.55 12.26 -5.30
C GLU A 5 -9.60 11.38 -5.99
N GLN A 6 -10.30 11.92 -6.98
CA GLN A 6 -11.27 11.17 -7.77
C GLN A 6 -10.59 10.01 -8.53
N ARG A 7 -9.48 10.28 -9.22
CA ARG A 7 -8.72 9.26 -9.94
C ARG A 7 -8.18 8.18 -9.01
N PHE A 8 -7.77 8.54 -7.80
CA PHE A 8 -7.34 7.58 -6.78
C PHE A 8 -8.50 6.71 -6.29
N ALA A 9 -9.66 7.31 -6.01
CA ALA A 9 -10.87 6.57 -5.64
C ALA A 9 -11.34 5.62 -6.76
N ASP A 10 -11.31 6.07 -8.01
CA ASP A 10 -11.66 5.25 -9.17
C ASP A 10 -10.68 4.08 -9.33
N ALA A 11 -9.37 4.32 -9.15
CA ALA A 11 -8.36 3.26 -9.18
C ALA A 11 -8.58 2.21 -8.08
N GLN A 12 -8.94 2.63 -6.87
CA GLN A 12 -9.31 1.72 -5.78
C GLN A 12 -10.53 0.87 -6.15
N ALA A 13 -11.56 1.47 -6.76
CA ALA A 13 -12.74 0.74 -7.20
C ALA A 13 -12.40 -0.31 -8.28
N ARG A 14 -11.50 0.04 -9.21
CA ARG A 14 -11.07 -0.83 -10.31
C ARG A 14 -10.22 -2.02 -9.85
N VAL A 15 -9.42 -1.86 -8.78
CA VAL A 15 -8.54 -2.95 -8.31
C VAL A 15 -9.26 -3.97 -7.43
N LYS A 16 -10.32 -3.57 -6.72
CA LYS A 16 -11.12 -4.46 -5.85
C LYS A 16 -11.58 -5.78 -6.50
N PRO A 17 -12.11 -5.79 -7.74
CA PRO A 17 -12.54 -7.03 -8.39
C PRO A 17 -11.41 -7.83 -9.05
N VAL A 18 -10.18 -7.31 -9.09
CA VAL A 18 -9.07 -7.98 -9.78
C VAL A 18 -8.54 -9.13 -8.93
N THR A 19 -8.59 -10.34 -9.49
CA THR A 19 -8.08 -11.56 -8.87
C THR A 19 -6.81 -12.05 -9.57
N GLY A 20 -5.98 -12.82 -8.86
CA GLY A 20 -4.78 -13.44 -9.45
C GLY A 20 -3.58 -12.50 -9.62
N LEU A 21 -3.57 -11.37 -8.91
CA LEU A 21 -2.39 -10.50 -8.85
C LEU A 21 -1.19 -11.24 -8.24
N GLY A 22 0.02 -10.93 -8.71
CA GLY A 22 1.24 -11.38 -8.05
C GLY A 22 1.37 -10.77 -6.65
N ASN A 23 2.07 -11.47 -5.76
CA ASN A 23 2.29 -11.00 -4.39
C ASN A 23 3.00 -9.63 -4.36
N ASP A 24 4.00 -9.43 -5.23
CA ASP A 24 4.73 -8.15 -5.32
C ASP A 24 3.81 -7.01 -5.75
N THR A 25 2.91 -7.25 -6.72
CA THR A 25 1.90 -6.27 -7.12
C THR A 25 0.94 -5.94 -5.98
N MET A 26 0.49 -6.94 -5.22
CA MET A 26 -0.36 -6.70 -4.05
C MET A 26 0.34 -5.89 -2.96
N LEU A 27 1.63 -6.16 -2.71
CA LEU A 27 2.43 -5.43 -1.73
C LEU A 27 2.65 -3.98 -2.15
N GLU A 28 2.94 -3.74 -3.43
CA GLU A 28 3.08 -2.39 -3.99
C GLU A 28 1.79 -1.59 -3.88
N LEU A 29 0.66 -2.18 -4.31
CA LEU A 29 -0.66 -1.53 -4.20
C LEU A 29 -1.02 -1.21 -2.74
N TYR A 30 -0.72 -2.13 -1.82
CA TYR A 30 -0.90 -1.90 -0.39
C TYR A 30 -0.03 -0.74 0.11
N ALA A 31 1.26 -0.71 -0.26
CA ALA A 31 2.21 0.30 0.16
C ALA A 31 1.81 1.70 -0.32
N LEU A 32 1.46 1.84 -1.60
CA LEU A 32 1.01 3.10 -2.20
C LEU A 32 -0.31 3.58 -1.58
N TYR A 33 -1.27 2.66 -1.37
CA TYR A 33 -2.52 2.98 -0.69
C TYR A 33 -2.26 3.51 0.73
N LYS A 34 -1.38 2.83 1.48
CA LYS A 34 -1.03 3.23 2.86
C LYS A 34 -0.30 4.56 2.89
N GLN A 35 0.63 4.81 1.97
CA GLN A 35 1.34 6.09 1.88
C GLN A 35 0.35 7.23 1.57
N ALA A 36 -0.54 7.05 0.59
CA ALA A 36 -1.51 8.08 0.21
C ALA A 36 -2.57 8.37 1.30
N THR A 37 -2.93 7.37 2.12
CA THR A 37 -4.02 7.51 3.11
C THR A 37 -3.55 7.76 4.54
N ALA A 38 -2.35 7.29 4.88
CA ALA A 38 -1.81 7.36 6.24
C ALA A 38 -0.42 8.02 6.31
N GLY A 39 0.15 8.44 5.18
CA GLY A 39 1.51 8.99 5.12
C GLY A 39 2.57 7.93 5.38
N ASP A 40 3.71 8.36 5.90
CA ASP A 40 4.86 7.50 6.16
C ASP A 40 4.54 6.34 7.13
N ALA A 41 5.18 5.20 6.88
CA ALA A 41 5.07 4.03 7.75
C ALA A 41 5.36 4.35 9.22
N SER A 42 4.39 4.05 10.07
CA SER A 42 4.44 4.26 11.52
C SER A 42 4.21 2.96 12.28
N GLY A 43 4.75 2.88 13.50
CA GLY A 43 4.71 1.68 14.35
C GLY A 43 5.94 0.80 14.22
N SER A 44 5.92 -0.33 14.93
CA SER A 44 7.03 -1.29 14.95
C SER A 44 6.94 -2.26 13.78
N ARG A 45 8.08 -2.53 13.13
CA ARG A 45 8.21 -3.57 12.11
C ARG A 45 7.82 -4.93 12.71
N PRO A 46 6.86 -5.67 12.11
CA PRO A 46 6.49 -7.01 12.59
C PRO A 46 7.67 -7.99 12.63
N GLY A 47 7.65 -8.91 13.60
CA GLY A 47 8.69 -9.90 13.81
C GLY A 47 8.78 -10.94 12.69
N MET A 48 9.88 -11.71 12.65
CA MET A 48 10.14 -12.71 11.59
C MET A 48 9.09 -13.82 11.49
N LEU A 49 8.31 -14.07 12.55
CA LEU A 49 7.23 -15.06 12.56
C LEU A 49 5.98 -14.55 11.82
N ASP A 50 5.82 -13.24 11.66
CA ASP A 50 4.77 -12.61 10.85
C ASP A 50 5.36 -12.11 9.52
N LEU A 51 5.68 -13.06 8.63
CA LEU A 51 6.26 -12.76 7.32
C LEU A 51 5.35 -11.84 6.48
N ARG A 52 4.03 -11.99 6.59
CA ARG A 52 3.06 -11.20 5.82
C ARG A 52 2.99 -9.77 6.32
N GLY A 53 2.84 -9.57 7.62
CA GLY A 53 2.83 -8.24 8.22
C GLY A 53 4.16 -7.53 8.00
N ARG A 54 5.27 -8.26 8.14
CA ARG A 54 6.62 -7.74 7.86
C ARG A 54 6.77 -7.29 6.41
N ALA A 55 6.37 -8.11 5.44
CA ALA A 55 6.43 -7.75 4.02
C ALA A 55 5.59 -6.51 3.69
N LYS A 56 4.38 -6.41 4.26
CA LYS A 56 3.51 -5.23 4.12
C LYS A 56 4.12 -3.97 4.73
N PHE A 57 4.66 -4.07 5.94
CA PHE A 57 5.33 -2.96 6.61
C PHE A 57 6.56 -2.51 5.82
N ASP A 58 7.38 -3.46 5.37
CA ASP A 58 8.59 -3.17 4.60
C ASP A 58 8.25 -2.51 3.26
N ALA A 59 7.22 -3.00 2.56
CA ALA A 59 6.74 -2.37 1.33
C ALA A 59 6.29 -0.93 1.59
N TRP A 60 5.46 -0.69 2.61
CA TRP A 60 5.01 0.66 2.96
C TRP A 60 6.19 1.58 3.34
N ALA A 61 7.11 1.10 4.17
CA ALA A 61 8.27 1.87 4.64
C ALA A 61 9.22 2.29 3.51
N ARG A 62 9.25 1.56 2.37
CA ARG A 62 10.06 1.93 1.19
C ARG A 62 9.60 3.20 0.49
N HIS A 63 8.33 3.60 0.66
CA HIS A 63 7.77 4.82 0.07
C HIS A 63 7.83 6.04 0.99
N LYS A 64 8.56 5.94 2.10
CA LYS A 64 8.73 7.03 3.06
C LYS A 64 9.18 8.31 2.36
N GLY A 65 8.53 9.43 2.68
CA GLY A 65 8.79 10.75 2.11
C GLY A 65 8.14 11.00 0.75
N THR A 66 7.35 10.06 0.23
CA THR A 66 6.56 10.26 -1.01
C THR A 66 5.25 10.95 -0.68
N THR A 67 4.88 11.99 -1.44
CA THR A 67 3.66 12.80 -1.28
C THR A 67 2.93 12.94 -2.60
#